data_AF-A0A2W2D6Y7-F1
#
_entry.id   AF-A0A2W2D6Y7-F1
#
_cell.length_a   1.000
_cell.length_b   1.000
_cell.length_c   1.000
_cell.angle_alpha   90.00
_cell.angle_beta   90.00
_cell.angle_gamma   90.00
#
_symmetry.space_group_name_H-M   'P 1'
#
loop_
_entity.id
_entity.type
_entity.pdbx_description
1 polymer ?
#
loop_
_entity_poly.entity_id
_entity_poly.type
_entity_poly.pdbx_seq_one_letter_code
_entity_poly.pdbx_strand_id
1 'polypeptide(L)' 'RTKHALPLCERTYTCIACGAVSGRDKNSARVMLVRAGLNPAGADRVRPPAPPGQEAA' A
#
# COMPACT_ATOMS: atom_id res chain seq x y z
N ARG A 1 -3.21 -16.95 -2.01
CA ARG A 1 -3.74 -16.02 -0.97
C ARG A 1 -3.24 -16.50 0.38
N THR A 2 -2.79 -15.63 1.28
CA THR A 2 -2.36 -16.07 2.62
C THR A 2 -3.53 -16.75 3.32
N LYS A 3 -3.27 -17.93 3.89
CA LYS A 3 -4.26 -18.80 4.53
C LYS A 3 -4.84 -18.16 5.80
N HIS A 4 -4.05 -17.30 6.43
CA HIS A 4 -4.41 -16.55 7.62
C HIS A 4 -4.32 -15.06 7.32
N ALA A 5 -5.47 -14.39 7.38
CA ALA A 5 -5.51 -12.94 7.27
C ALA A 5 -4.94 -12.32 8.55
N LEU A 6 -4.18 -11.24 8.41
CA LEU A 6 -3.73 -10.49 9.58
C LEU A 6 -4.95 -9.92 10.34
N PRO A 7 -4.94 -9.99 11.69
CA PRO A 7 -5.87 -9.25 12.54
C PRO A 7 -5.85 -7.75 12.24
N LEU A 8 -6.96 -7.05 12.48
CA LEU A 8 -7.07 -5.61 12.20
C LEU A 8 -6.00 -4.78 12.89
N CYS A 9 -5.68 -5.09 14.16
CA CYS A 9 -4.64 -4.41 14.93
C CYS A 9 -3.24 -4.53 14.31
N GLU A 10 -3.00 -5.59 13.54
CA GLU A 10 -1.70 -5.85 12.91
C GLU A 10 -1.57 -5.28 11.49
N ARG A 11 -2.67 -4.80 10.89
CA ARG A 11 -2.66 -4.26 9.53
C ARG A 11 -2.04 -2.89 9.44
N THR A 12 -1.94 -2.17 10.55
CA THR A 12 -1.36 -0.82 10.61
C THR A 12 0.06 -0.91 11.16
N TYR A 13 1.00 -0.36 10.42
CA TYR A 13 2.36 -0.10 10.85
C TYR A 13 2.50 1.35 11.29
N THR A 14 3.10 1.56 12.46
CA THR A 14 3.46 2.87 13.01
C THR A 14 4.95 2.89 13.26
N CYS A 15 5.68 3.77 12.57
CA CYS A 15 7.11 3.94 12.80
C CYS A 15 7.34 4.67 14.13
N ILE A 16 8.04 4.04 15.08
CA ILE A 16 8.37 4.67 16.37
C ILE A 16 9.38 5.82 16.24
N ALA A 17 10.17 5.84 15.15
CA ALA A 17 11.21 6.86 14.96
C ALA A 17 10.65 8.15 14.36
N CYS A 18 9.64 8.07 13.47
CA CYS A 18 9.11 9.24 12.75
C CYS A 18 7.58 9.38 12.81
N GLY A 19 6.87 8.47 13.46
CA GLY A 19 5.42 8.51 13.60
C GLY A 19 4.64 8.16 12.32
N ALA A 20 5.30 7.75 11.23
CA ALA A 20 4.61 7.42 9.99
C ALA A 20 3.65 6.23 10.17
N VAL A 21 2.38 6.42 9.78
CA VAL A 21 1.32 5.41 9.84
C VAL A 21 0.99 4.93 8.43
N SER A 22 1.01 3.62 8.20
CA SER A 22 0.64 3.03 6.91
C SER A 22 0.15 1.59 7.05
N GLY A 23 -0.47 1.03 6.00
CA GLY A 23 -0.74 -0.41 5.96
C GLY A 23 0.56 -1.23 5.96
N ARG A 24 0.62 -2.34 6.70
CA ARG A 24 1.81 -3.22 6.82
C ARG A 24 2.28 -3.72 5.45
N ASP A 25 1.35 -4.03 4.55
CA ASP A 25 1.60 -4.47 3.17
C ASP A 25 2.18 -3.34 2.31
N LYS A 26 1.66 -2.11 2.43
CA LYS A 26 2.20 -0.94 1.72
C LYS A 26 3.60 -0.59 2.21
N ASN A 27 3.82 -0.66 3.52
CA ASN A 27 5.14 -0.47 4.11
C ASN A 27 6.13 -1.52 3.59
N SER A 28 5.76 -2.80 3.57
CA SER A 28 6.67 -3.85 3.08
C SER A 28 7.00 -3.65 1.60
N ALA A 29 6.01 -3.33 0.76
CA ALA A 29 6.25 -3.02 -0.65
C ALA A 29 7.24 -1.85 -0.81
N ARG A 30 7.05 -0.77 -0.05
CA ARG A 30 7.96 0.39 -0.07
C ARG A 30 9.36 0.01 0.40
N VAL A 31 9.50 -0.76 1.46
CA VAL A 31 10.80 -1.24 1.97
C VAL A 31 11.51 -2.10 0.94
N MET A 32 10.79 -2.99 0.23
CA MET A 32 11.37 -3.81 -0.83
C MET A 32 11.90 -2.97 -1.99
N LEU A 33 11.15 -1.95 -2.44
CA LEU A 33 11.59 -1.01 -3.48
C LEU A 33 12.85 -0.25 -3.06
N VAL A 34 12.83 0.32 -1.85
CA VAL A 34 13.97 1.08 -1.31
C VAL A 34 15.22 0.22 -1.17
N ARG A 35 15.08 -1.02 -0.67
CA ARG A 35 16.20 -1.97 -0.55
C ARG A 35 16.78 -2.38 -1.90
N ALA A 36 15.96 -2.39 -2.96
CA ALA A 36 16.42 -2.62 -4.33
C ALA A 36 17.09 -1.39 -4.96
N GLY A 37 17.19 -0.26 -4.24
CA GLY A 37 17.72 1.00 -4.78
C GLY A 37 16.77 1.71 -5.75
N LEU A 38 15.52 1.24 -5.86
CA LEU A 38 14.51 1.86 -6.71
C LEU A 38 13.86 3.01 -5.96
N ASN A 39 13.90 4.21 -6.53
CA ASN A 39 13.16 5.34 -5.99
C ASN A 39 11.67 5.15 -6.35
N PRO A 40 10.76 5.03 -5.38
CA PRO A 40 9.33 5.08 -5.63
C PRO A 40 8.94 6.52 -5.99
N ALA A 41 9.28 6.99 -7.18
CA ALA A 41 8.72 8.19 -7.76
C ALA A 41 7.23 7.93 -8.02
N GLY A 42 6.39 8.22 -7.02
CA GLY A 42 4.94 8.14 -7.11
C GLY A 42 4.40 6.74 -7.42
N ALA A 43 4.36 5.86 -6.43
CA ALA A 43 3.41 4.74 -6.43
C ALA A 43 1.98 5.24 -6.16
N ASP A 44 1.59 6.36 -6.79
CA ASP A 44 0.19 6.62 -7.02
C ASP A 44 -0.27 5.51 -7.96
N ARG A 45 -0.90 4.50 -7.35
CA ARG A 45 -1.89 3.69 -8.04
C ARG A 45 -3.05 4.63 -8.39
N VAL A 46 -2.81 5.60 -9.29
CA VAL A 46 -3.89 6.36 -9.92
C VAL A 46 -4.73 5.28 -10.57
N ARG A 47 -5.90 5.02 -9.99
CA ARG A 47 -6.89 4.22 -10.68
C ARG A 47 -7.12 4.96 -11.99
N PRO A 48 -6.83 4.36 -13.16
CA PRO A 48 -7.13 5.02 -14.41
C PRO A 48 -8.62 5.41 -14.40
N PRO A 49 -8.98 6.59 -14.92
CA PRO A 49 -10.37 7.01 -14.96
C PRO A 49 -11.21 5.91 -15.62
N ALA A 50 -12.37 5.62 -15.04
CA ALA A 50 -13.26 4.63 -15.60
C ALA A 50 -13.64 5.05 -17.03
N PRO A 51 -13.71 4.11 -18.00
CA PRO A 51 -14.16 4.43 -19.35
C PRO A 51 -15.58 5.05 -19.28
N PRO A 52 -15.89 6.06 -20.12
CA PRO A 52 -17.22 6.66 -20.14
C PRO A 52 -18.24 5.58 -20.52
N GLY A 53 -19.12 5.20 -19.58
CA GLY A 53 -20.17 4.21 -19.80
C GLY A 53 -20.39 3.19 -18.68
N GLN A 54 -19.61 3.20 -17.60
CA GLN A 54 -19.99 2.44 -16.38
C GLN A 54 -20.89 3.28 -15.48
N GLU A 55 -22.15 3.43 -15.90
CA GLU A 55 -23.24 3.84 -15.02
C GLU A 55 -23.62 2.62 -14.14
N ALA A 56 -23.72 2.83 -12.83
CA ALA A 56 -24.10 1.78 -11.90
C ALA A 56 -25.58 1.42 -12.12
N ALA A 57 -25.84 0.14 -12.37
CA ALA A 57 -27.19 -0.44 -12.40
C ALA A 57 -27.68 -0.77 -10.99
#